data_AF-A0A840CST5-F1
#
_entry.id   AF-A0A840CST5-F1
#
_cell.length_a   1.000
_cell.length_b   1.000
_cell.length_c   1.000
_cell.angle_alpha   90.00
_cell.angle_beta   90.00
_cell.angle_gamma   90.00
#
_symmetry.space_group_name_H-M   'P 1'
#
loop_
_entity.id
_entity.type
_entity.pdbx_description
1 polymer ?
#
loop_
_entity_poly.entity_id
_entity_poly.type
_entity_poly.pdbx_seq_one_letter_code
_entity_poly.pdbx_strand_id
1 'polypeptide(L)'
;MKNLSTFSLALIAICFFSFIGVAAQAQNNKKSESEKALEAFPAAKTGMVRHIIQVKPQKDESAFQVEIIPGKTMLVDCNRHQLMGTLEQKDLQGWGYNYYDFSSDGKTISTLMGCNQPDEYRFVQSRTLIVRYNSRLPIVVYAPEGFDIKYKVWKADKKMSDSVIK
;
A
#
# COMPACT_ATOMS: atom_id res chain seq x y z
N MET A 1 17.08 11.37 85.53
CA MET A 1 17.98 10.45 84.79
C MET A 1 17.25 9.15 84.51
N LYS A 2 16.87 8.93 83.25
CA LYS A 2 16.61 7.65 82.55
C LYS A 2 15.94 8.00 81.21
N ASN A 3 16.68 7.81 80.11
CA ASN A 3 16.21 7.92 78.73
C ASN A 3 15.54 6.61 78.32
N LEU A 4 14.50 6.67 77.47
CA LEU A 4 14.12 5.69 76.42
C LEU A 4 12.83 6.21 75.75
N SER A 5 12.90 6.77 74.53
CA SER A 5 12.68 6.08 73.24
C SER A 5 11.33 5.36 73.13
N THR A 6 10.43 5.83 72.24
CA THR A 6 9.95 5.11 71.04
C THR A 6 8.79 5.85 70.34
N PHE A 7 8.93 6.05 69.00
CA PHE A 7 8.00 5.79 67.88
C PHE A 7 6.47 5.93 68.09
N SER A 8 5.61 6.39 67.17
CA SER A 8 5.72 6.80 65.76
C SER A 8 4.42 7.49 65.32
N LEU A 9 4.51 8.17 64.17
CA LEU A 9 3.48 8.95 63.47
C LEU A 9 2.07 8.33 63.39
N ALA A 10 1.09 9.22 63.50
CA ALA A 10 -0.32 9.03 63.17
C ALA A 10 -0.52 8.68 61.67
N LEU A 11 -1.36 7.68 61.39
CA LEU A 11 -1.85 7.38 60.04
C LEU A 11 -3.32 7.82 59.93
N ILE A 12 -3.56 8.73 58.99
CA ILE A 12 -4.85 9.33 58.66
C ILE A 12 -5.71 8.34 57.88
N ALA A 13 -6.95 8.15 58.32
CA ALA A 13 -7.98 7.43 57.59
C ALA A 13 -8.76 8.39 56.68
N ILE A 14 -8.80 8.13 55.37
CA ILE A 14 -9.83 8.68 54.46
C ILE A 14 -10.19 7.62 53.41
N CYS A 15 -11.42 7.11 53.49
CA CYS A 15 -12.12 6.31 52.48
C CYS A 15 -12.36 7.14 51.22
N PHE A 16 -12.08 6.69 49.99
CA PHE A 16 -12.82 7.15 48.79
C PHE A 16 -12.66 6.16 47.60
N PHE A 17 -13.78 5.51 47.26
CA PHE A 17 -14.25 5.10 45.93
C PHE A 17 -13.35 4.24 45.01
N SER A 18 -13.74 2.97 44.96
CA SER A 18 -13.72 2.12 43.77
C SER A 18 -14.23 2.84 42.52
N PHE A 19 -13.36 3.07 41.54
CA PHE A 19 -13.71 3.12 40.12
C PHE A 19 -12.42 2.82 39.32
N ILE A 20 -12.24 1.56 38.94
CA ILE A 20 -11.25 1.17 37.94
C ILE A 20 -11.81 1.70 36.61
N GLY A 21 -11.40 2.90 36.25
CA GLY A 21 -11.70 3.49 34.95
C GLY A 21 -10.96 2.74 33.85
N VAL A 22 -11.54 1.63 33.39
CA VAL A 22 -11.21 1.10 32.07
C VAL A 22 -11.79 2.10 31.07
N ALA A 23 -10.95 3.01 30.59
CA ALA A 23 -11.26 3.82 29.42
C ALA A 23 -11.33 2.87 28.21
N ALA A 24 -12.49 2.23 28.01
CA ALA A 24 -12.83 1.60 26.76
C ALA A 24 -12.86 2.72 25.72
N GLN A 25 -11.78 2.87 24.95
CA GLN A 25 -11.80 3.65 23.74
C GLN A 25 -12.82 2.99 22.81
N ALA A 26 -14.03 3.56 22.78
CA ALA A 26 -15.01 3.28 21.77
C ALA A 26 -14.37 3.62 20.42
N GLN A 27 -13.84 2.60 19.74
CA GLN A 27 -13.43 2.68 18.35
C GLN A 27 -14.70 2.93 17.55
N ASN A 28 -15.00 4.20 17.33
CA ASN A 28 -16.06 4.66 16.46
C ASN A 28 -15.78 4.03 15.08
N ASN A 29 -16.58 3.02 14.72
CA ASN A 29 -16.41 2.19 13.53
C ASN A 29 -16.87 2.97 12.28
N LYS A 30 -16.32 4.17 12.08
CA LYS A 30 -16.64 5.06 10.97
C LYS A 30 -15.76 4.66 9.80
N LYS A 31 -16.33 3.83 8.92
CA LYS A 31 -15.74 3.40 7.64
C LYS A 31 -15.07 4.60 6.95
N SER A 32 -13.79 4.44 6.61
CA SER A 32 -13.00 5.49 5.95
C SER A 32 -13.60 5.86 4.61
N GLU A 33 -13.34 7.08 4.13
CA GLU A 33 -13.82 7.56 2.82
C GLU A 33 -13.39 6.60 1.69
N SER A 34 -12.18 6.08 1.77
CA SER A 34 -11.64 5.12 0.81
C SER A 34 -12.39 3.78 0.79
N GLU A 35 -12.74 3.26 1.97
CA GLU A 35 -13.52 2.03 2.08
C GLU A 35 -14.95 2.20 1.57
N LYS A 36 -15.53 3.40 1.69
CA LYS A 36 -16.84 3.71 1.09
C LYS A 36 -16.73 3.80 -0.42
N ALA A 37 -15.71 4.48 -0.93
CA ALA A 37 -15.48 4.58 -2.37
C ALA A 37 -15.23 3.20 -3.01
N LEU A 38 -14.62 2.26 -2.28
CA LEU A 38 -14.41 0.89 -2.75
C LEU A 38 -15.72 0.17 -3.13
N GLU A 39 -16.86 0.52 -2.50
CA GLU A 39 -18.17 -0.08 -2.79
C GLU A 39 -18.66 0.22 -4.20
N ALA A 40 -18.20 1.32 -4.82
CA ALA A 40 -18.52 1.68 -6.19
C ALA A 40 -17.88 0.75 -7.22
N PHE A 41 -16.76 0.10 -6.87
CA PHE A 41 -15.99 -0.69 -7.82
C PHE A 41 -16.57 -2.11 -7.91
N PRO A 42 -16.83 -2.62 -9.13
CA PRO A 42 -17.40 -3.94 -9.30
C PRO A 42 -16.49 -5.05 -8.76
N ALA A 43 -17.07 -6.22 -8.49
CA ALA A 43 -16.28 -7.42 -8.25
C ALA A 43 -15.47 -7.81 -9.50
N ALA A 44 -14.40 -8.59 -9.31
CA ALA A 44 -13.65 -9.13 -10.45
C ALA A 44 -14.54 -10.08 -11.26
N LYS A 45 -14.40 -10.05 -12.59
CA LYS A 45 -15.02 -11.02 -13.49
C LYS A 45 -14.31 -12.38 -13.37
N THR A 46 -14.95 -13.45 -13.82
CA THR A 46 -14.34 -14.79 -13.86
C THR A 46 -12.98 -14.77 -14.56
N GLY A 47 -11.97 -15.40 -13.95
CA GLY A 47 -10.59 -15.43 -14.46
C GLY A 47 -9.77 -14.18 -14.16
N MET A 48 -10.35 -13.19 -13.45
CA MET A 48 -9.68 -11.97 -13.01
C MET A 48 -9.68 -11.89 -11.48
N VAL A 49 -8.68 -11.19 -10.94
CA VAL A 49 -8.50 -10.89 -9.52
C VAL A 49 -8.50 -9.37 -9.35
N ARG A 50 -9.24 -8.90 -8.34
CA ARG A 50 -9.29 -7.48 -7.95
C ARG A 50 -8.25 -7.21 -6.87
N HIS A 51 -7.21 -6.47 -7.22
CA HIS A 51 -6.20 -5.97 -6.31
C HIS A 51 -6.56 -4.54 -5.85
N ILE A 52 -6.34 -4.27 -4.57
CA ILE A 52 -6.68 -2.98 -3.94
C ILE A 52 -5.41 -2.44 -3.29
N ILE A 53 -5.01 -1.24 -3.70
CA ILE A 53 -3.89 -0.52 -3.10
C ILE A 53 -4.46 0.65 -2.30
N GLN A 54 -4.32 0.56 -0.98
CA GLN A 54 -4.67 1.64 -0.05
C GLN A 54 -3.40 2.34 0.42
N VAL A 55 -3.28 3.63 0.11
CA VAL A 55 -2.16 4.44 0.60
C VAL A 55 -2.54 5.19 1.88
N LYS A 56 -1.54 5.49 2.71
CA LYS A 56 -1.74 6.18 4.00
C LYS A 56 -1.95 7.69 3.77
N PRO A 57 -2.82 8.37 4.52
CA PRO A 57 -2.93 9.83 4.44
C PRO A 57 -1.59 10.53 4.70
N GLN A 58 -1.26 11.53 3.88
CA GLN A 58 -0.10 12.40 4.06
C GLN A 58 -0.52 13.86 4.22
N LYS A 59 0.34 14.68 4.85
CA LYS A 59 0.07 16.12 5.01
C LYS A 59 0.06 16.87 3.68
N ASP A 60 1.00 16.52 2.81
CA ASP A 60 1.12 17.05 1.45
C ASP A 60 1.23 15.86 0.49
N GLU A 61 0.10 15.47 -0.09
CA GLU A 61 0.02 14.37 -1.04
C GLU A 61 0.54 14.73 -2.44
N SER A 62 0.66 16.03 -2.75
CA SER A 62 1.12 16.49 -4.07
C SER A 62 2.59 16.15 -4.32
N ALA A 63 3.37 15.99 -3.25
CA ALA A 63 4.76 15.55 -3.31
C ALA A 63 4.91 14.03 -3.52
N PHE A 64 3.83 13.26 -3.58
CA PHE A 64 3.89 11.80 -3.70
C PHE A 64 3.21 11.29 -4.97
N GLN A 65 3.68 10.15 -5.45
CA GLN A 65 3.07 9.39 -6.53
C GLN A 65 3.10 7.89 -6.19
N VAL A 66 2.23 7.11 -6.83
CA VAL A 66 2.19 5.65 -6.67
C VAL A 66 2.55 5.02 -8.00
N GLU A 67 3.57 4.18 -8.03
CA GLU A 67 3.87 3.33 -9.20
C GLU A 67 3.23 1.97 -9.02
N ILE A 68 2.35 1.61 -9.95
CA ILE A 68 1.71 0.31 -10.04
C ILE A 68 2.62 -0.60 -10.87
N ILE A 69 2.99 -1.75 -10.30
CA ILE A 69 3.97 -2.67 -10.84
C ILE A 69 3.30 -4.05 -11.02
N PRO A 70 2.63 -4.28 -12.17
CA PRO A 70 2.13 -5.59 -12.51
C PRO A 70 3.29 -6.54 -12.84
N GLY A 71 3.16 -7.81 -12.50
CA GLY A 71 4.15 -8.81 -12.83
C GLY A 71 3.72 -10.22 -12.48
N LYS A 72 4.63 -11.16 -12.64
CA LYS A 72 4.40 -12.56 -12.31
C LYS A 72 5.69 -13.18 -11.77
N THR A 73 5.56 -13.97 -10.71
CA THR A 73 6.70 -14.77 -10.23
C THR A 73 6.85 -15.99 -11.12
N MET A 74 8.00 -16.13 -11.77
CA MET A 74 8.30 -17.23 -12.69
C MET A 74 9.76 -17.66 -12.57
N LEU A 75 10.02 -18.92 -12.90
CA LEU A 75 11.36 -19.49 -12.95
C LEU A 75 12.09 -18.93 -14.18
N VAL A 76 13.21 -18.24 -13.98
CA VAL A 76 13.96 -17.57 -15.04
C VAL A 76 15.47 -17.74 -14.87
N ASP A 77 16.17 -17.72 -16.01
CA ASP A 77 17.62 -17.75 -16.08
C ASP A 77 18.27 -16.41 -15.66
N CYS A 78 19.58 -16.26 -15.87
CA CYS A 78 20.33 -15.03 -15.56
C CYS A 78 19.98 -13.81 -16.42
N ASN A 79 19.18 -13.96 -17.48
CA ASN A 79 18.85 -12.85 -18.37
C ASN A 79 17.92 -11.83 -17.71
N ARG A 80 17.90 -10.62 -18.25
CA ARG A 80 16.90 -9.63 -17.85
C ARG A 80 15.61 -9.94 -18.59
N HIS A 81 14.59 -10.37 -17.87
CA HIS A 81 13.26 -10.64 -18.39
C HIS A 81 12.33 -9.44 -18.18
N GLN A 82 11.49 -9.17 -19.16
CA GLN A 82 10.40 -8.21 -19.07
C GLN A 82 9.11 -8.91 -19.49
N LEU A 83 8.07 -8.80 -18.65
CA LEU A 83 6.77 -9.40 -18.91
C LEU A 83 6.01 -8.55 -19.93
N MET A 84 5.55 -9.17 -21.02
CA MET A 84 4.69 -8.53 -22.00
C MET A 84 3.29 -8.36 -21.42
N GLY A 85 2.75 -7.14 -21.50
CA GLY A 85 1.43 -6.83 -20.98
C GLY A 85 1.15 -5.34 -21.02
N THR A 86 -0.12 -4.99 -20.83
CA THR A 86 -0.61 -3.61 -20.86
C THR A 86 -1.40 -3.34 -19.59
N LEU A 87 -1.07 -2.24 -18.92
CA LEU A 87 -1.83 -1.68 -17.81
C LEU A 87 -2.57 -0.44 -18.32
N GLU A 88 -3.89 -0.52 -18.41
CA GLU A 88 -4.74 0.54 -18.95
C GLU A 88 -5.56 1.21 -17.85
N GLN A 89 -5.62 2.53 -17.86
CA GLN A 89 -6.58 3.27 -17.03
C GLN A 89 -7.96 3.20 -17.68
N LYS A 90 -8.98 2.94 -16.87
CA LYS A 90 -10.39 2.92 -17.25
C LYS A 90 -11.20 3.82 -16.32
N ASP A 91 -12.21 4.46 -16.88
CA ASP A 91 -13.11 5.31 -16.13
C ASP A 91 -14.29 4.49 -15.60
N LEU A 92 -14.59 4.66 -14.31
CA LEU A 92 -15.77 4.09 -13.66
C LEU A 92 -16.97 5.01 -13.92
N GLN A 93 -17.78 4.63 -14.92
CA GLN A 93 -18.93 5.42 -15.36
C GLN A 93 -19.88 5.76 -14.20
N GLY A 94 -20.29 7.02 -14.13
CA GLY A 94 -21.22 7.53 -13.12
C GLY A 94 -20.59 7.93 -11.77
N TRP A 95 -19.31 7.60 -11.54
CA TRP A 95 -18.62 7.91 -10.27
C TRP A 95 -17.51 8.95 -10.42
N GLY A 96 -16.92 9.08 -11.62
CA GLY A 96 -15.74 9.93 -11.85
C GLY A 96 -14.46 9.38 -11.21
N TYR A 97 -14.45 8.08 -10.87
CA TYR A 97 -13.27 7.37 -10.39
C TYR A 97 -12.59 6.62 -11.53
N ASN A 98 -11.31 6.32 -11.36
CA ASN A 98 -10.56 5.51 -12.31
C ASN A 98 -10.20 4.18 -11.66
N TYR A 99 -10.14 3.13 -12.48
CA TYR A 99 -9.55 1.85 -12.13
C TYR A 99 -8.56 1.43 -13.22
N TYR A 100 -7.84 0.35 -12.99
CA TYR A 100 -6.81 -0.10 -13.92
C TYR A 100 -7.03 -1.56 -14.30
N ASP A 101 -6.97 -1.85 -15.60
CA ASP A 101 -7.03 -3.22 -16.12
C ASP A 101 -5.65 -3.62 -16.61
N PHE A 102 -5.10 -4.69 -16.04
CA PHE A 102 -3.89 -5.33 -16.52
C PHE A 102 -4.25 -6.51 -17.43
N SER A 103 -3.62 -6.58 -18.60
CA SER A 103 -3.74 -7.72 -19.52
C SER A 103 -2.37 -8.23 -19.92
N SER A 104 -2.20 -9.55 -19.93
CA SER A 104 -0.96 -10.23 -20.32
C SER A 104 -1.27 -11.68 -20.69
N ASP A 105 -0.55 -12.22 -21.68
CA ASP A 105 -0.57 -13.64 -22.03
C ASP A 105 0.54 -14.43 -21.30
N GLY A 106 1.30 -13.77 -20.41
CA GLY A 106 2.37 -14.38 -19.63
C GLY A 106 3.71 -14.49 -20.36
N LYS A 107 3.80 -14.08 -21.63
CA LYS A 107 5.07 -14.14 -22.39
C LYS A 107 6.04 -13.08 -21.90
N THR A 108 7.33 -13.40 -22.01
CA THR A 108 8.42 -12.49 -21.68
C THR A 108 9.29 -12.22 -22.89
N ILE A 109 9.95 -11.07 -22.88
CA ILE A 109 11.13 -10.80 -23.70
C ILE A 109 12.34 -10.80 -22.79
N SER A 110 13.50 -11.24 -23.31
CA SER A 110 14.72 -11.32 -22.53
C SER A 110 15.96 -10.91 -23.32
N THR A 111 17.03 -10.60 -22.59
CA THR A 111 18.38 -10.53 -23.17
C THR A 111 18.88 -11.93 -23.55
N LEU A 112 19.99 -11.99 -24.32
CA LEU A 112 20.58 -13.24 -24.81
C LEU A 112 22.03 -13.44 -24.30
N MET A 113 22.23 -13.29 -22.99
CA MET A 113 23.51 -13.60 -22.34
C MET A 113 23.60 -15.10 -22.08
N GLY A 114 24.81 -15.67 -22.13
CA GLY A 114 25.05 -17.06 -21.73
C GLY A 114 24.94 -17.21 -20.20
N CYS A 115 24.05 -18.09 -19.74
CA CYS A 115 23.84 -18.34 -18.32
C CYS A 115 24.52 -19.64 -17.87
N ASN A 116 25.30 -19.56 -16.80
CA ASN A 116 26.03 -20.66 -16.18
C ASN A 116 25.52 -21.03 -14.78
N GLN A 117 24.42 -20.39 -14.35
CA GLN A 117 23.76 -20.60 -13.07
C GLN A 117 22.40 -21.27 -13.29
N PRO A 118 21.87 -22.02 -12.32
CA PRO A 118 20.52 -22.57 -12.41
C PRO A 118 19.47 -21.45 -12.41
N ASP A 119 18.31 -21.75 -12.99
CA ASP A 119 17.18 -20.84 -12.99
C ASP A 119 16.66 -20.61 -11.56
N GLU A 120 16.10 -19.43 -11.31
CA GLU A 120 15.54 -19.06 -10.02
C GLU A 120 14.18 -18.36 -10.19
N TYR A 121 13.32 -18.50 -9.18
CA TYR A 121 12.02 -17.81 -9.18
C TYR A 121 12.23 -16.32 -8.94
N ARG A 122 11.93 -15.49 -9.94
CA ARG A 122 11.94 -14.03 -9.83
C ARG A 122 10.59 -13.45 -10.19
N PHE A 123 10.32 -12.28 -9.60
CA PHE A 123 9.19 -11.46 -10.01
C PHE A 123 9.56 -10.72 -11.31
N VAL A 124 9.00 -11.17 -12.42
CA VAL A 124 9.19 -10.53 -13.73
C VAL A 124 8.08 -9.50 -13.91
N GLN A 125 8.48 -8.23 -13.90
CA GLN A 125 7.55 -7.10 -14.01
C GLN A 125 7.19 -6.80 -15.46
N SER A 126 5.98 -6.28 -15.67
CA SER A 126 5.55 -5.67 -16.94
C SER A 126 5.76 -4.15 -16.90
N ARG A 127 5.21 -3.44 -17.89
CA ARG A 127 5.29 -1.99 -17.94
C ARG A 127 4.52 -1.41 -16.75
N THR A 128 5.18 -0.51 -16.02
CA THR A 128 4.59 0.13 -14.84
C THR A 128 3.83 1.39 -15.23
N LEU A 129 2.93 1.82 -14.35
CA LEU A 129 2.20 3.09 -14.50
C LEU A 129 2.30 3.88 -13.20
N ILE A 130 2.74 5.13 -13.32
CA ILE A 130 2.77 6.06 -12.19
C ILE A 130 1.47 6.86 -12.17
N VAL A 131 0.80 6.85 -11.02
CA VAL A 131 -0.49 7.48 -10.79
C VAL A 131 -0.40 8.43 -9.59
N ARG A 132 -1.35 9.36 -9.52
CA ARG A 132 -1.42 10.34 -8.44
C ARG A 132 -1.60 9.66 -7.08
N TYR A 133 -0.94 10.17 -6.06
CA TYR A 133 -1.20 9.80 -4.68
C TYR A 133 -2.49 10.45 -4.17
N ASN A 134 -3.42 9.66 -3.67
CA ASN A 134 -4.67 10.11 -3.05
C ASN A 134 -5.09 9.09 -1.98
N SER A 135 -5.03 9.43 -0.70
CA SER A 135 -5.41 8.46 0.35
C SER A 135 -6.92 8.29 0.52
N ARG A 136 -7.74 9.16 -0.08
CA ARG A 136 -9.20 9.14 0.05
C ARG A 136 -9.87 8.19 -0.95
N LEU A 137 -9.15 7.77 -1.98
CA LEU A 137 -9.66 6.86 -3.01
C LEU A 137 -8.70 5.66 -3.13
N PRO A 138 -9.22 4.42 -3.10
CA PRO A 138 -8.37 3.26 -3.30
C PRO A 138 -7.98 3.16 -4.78
N ILE A 139 -6.76 2.72 -5.05
CA ILE A 139 -6.35 2.35 -6.41
C ILE A 139 -6.78 0.90 -6.62
N VAL A 140 -7.71 0.69 -7.56
CA VAL A 140 -8.25 -0.63 -7.89
C VAL A 140 -7.64 -1.12 -9.20
N VAL A 141 -7.05 -2.31 -9.18
CA VAL A 141 -6.43 -2.94 -10.35
C VAL A 141 -7.03 -4.32 -10.56
N TYR A 142 -7.55 -4.61 -11.74
CA TYR A 142 -7.95 -5.97 -12.13
C TYR A 142 -6.84 -6.62 -12.95
N ALA A 143 -6.44 -7.82 -12.58
CA ALA A 143 -5.42 -8.59 -13.29
C ALA A 143 -5.90 -10.03 -13.52
N PRO A 144 -5.41 -10.75 -14.53
CA PRO A 144 -5.74 -12.16 -14.71
C PRO A 144 -5.23 -12.99 -13.53
N GLU A 145 -5.87 -14.13 -13.25
CA GLU A 145 -5.40 -15.06 -12.23
C GLU A 145 -3.94 -15.48 -12.46
N GLY A 146 -3.18 -15.58 -11.37
CA GLY A 146 -1.76 -15.96 -11.41
C GLY A 146 -0.80 -14.82 -11.78
N PHE A 147 -1.27 -13.58 -11.86
CA PHE A 147 -0.45 -12.37 -11.89
C PHE A 147 -0.57 -11.61 -10.57
N ASP A 148 0.49 -10.90 -10.19
CA ASP A 148 0.55 -10.11 -8.98
C ASP A 148 0.66 -8.62 -9.30
N ILE A 149 0.04 -7.80 -8.47
CA ILE A 149 0.17 -6.34 -8.50
C ILE A 149 0.97 -5.89 -7.28
N LYS A 150 2.19 -5.40 -7.52
CA LYS A 150 3.01 -4.71 -6.51
C LYS A 150 2.92 -3.20 -6.72
N TYR A 151 3.39 -2.44 -5.75
CA TYR A 151 3.46 -0.99 -5.88
C TYR A 151 4.66 -0.40 -5.15
N LYS A 152 5.07 0.80 -5.58
CA LYS A 152 6.02 1.66 -4.88
C LYS A 152 5.41 3.04 -4.68
N VAL A 153 5.78 3.70 -3.58
CA VAL A 153 5.44 5.10 -3.35
C VAL A 153 6.68 5.93 -3.64
N TRP A 154 6.55 6.85 -4.59
CA TRP A 154 7.57 7.82 -4.95
C TRP A 154 7.31 9.12 -4.20
N LYS A 155 8.40 9.81 -3.85
CA LYS A 155 8.35 11.14 -3.22
C LYS A 155 9.25 12.08 -4.00
N ALA A 156 8.69 13.20 -4.45
CA ALA A 156 9.44 14.25 -5.10
C ALA A 156 10.38 14.96 -4.12
N ASP A 157 11.54 15.39 -4.62
CA ASP A 157 12.37 16.33 -3.88
C ASP A 157 11.66 17.69 -3.80
N LYS A 158 11.95 18.45 -2.74
CA LYS A 158 11.38 19.78 -2.53
C LYS A 158 11.94 20.82 -3.50
N LYS A 159 13.14 20.59 -4.01
CA LYS A 159 13.83 21.56 -4.87
C LYS A 159 13.51 21.28 -6.34
N MET A 160 12.95 22.27 -7.02
CA MET A 160 12.89 22.32 -8.47
C MET A 160 14.16 23.01 -8.99
N SER A 161 14.71 22.51 -10.08
CA SER A 161 15.88 23.12 -10.74
C SER A 161 15.52 23.52 -12.16
N ASP A 162 16.01 24.66 -12.61
CA ASP A 162 15.81 25.14 -13.97
C ASP A 162 16.66 24.34 -14.96
N SER A 163 16.15 24.16 -16.18
CA SER A 163 16.91 23.60 -17.30
C SER A 163 17.77 24.68 -17.97
N VAL A 164 18.80 24.26 -18.71
CA VAL A 164 19.67 25.17 -19.47
C VAL A 164 19.30 25.09 -20.95
N ILE A 165 19.00 26.23 -21.57
CA ILE A 165 18.80 26.35 -23.02
C ILE A 165 20.18 26.42 -23.69
N LYS A 166 20.42 25.60 -24.72
CA LYS A 166 21.64 25.58 -25.53
C LYS A 166 21.31 25.63 -27.00
#